data_AF-A0A1Y2EZA3-F1
#
_entry.id   AF-A0A1Y2EZA3-F1
#
_cell.length_a   1.000
_cell.length_b   1.000
_cell.length_c   1.000
_cell.angle_alpha   90.00
_cell.angle_beta   90.00
_cell.angle_gamma   90.00
#
_symmetry.space_group_name_H-M   'P 1'
#
loop_
_entity.id
_entity.type
_entity.pdbx_description
1 polymer ?
#
loop_
_entity_poly.entity_id
_entity_poly.type
_entity_poly.pdbx_seq_one_letter_code
_entity_poly.pdbx_strand_id
1 'polypeptide(L)'
;MEQLLEHHYATTHITSLIPTPSSPPTNSQTTLLIKQTLSFLSLYRLPHPFFKSPEYAERWDHLARDAESRIEEYKRQHESMARGMLIRERESLWKHVNGADDPRRPITQLFRTSAYGYPADSAPEVFKMVSTVYRKMIHASRQIEHASAIVFVGHRDWDELSRWERINVALAAKEYFEEKRAIAQALQQRGKVGGMGFRRGS
;
A
#
# COMPACT_ATOMS: atom_id res chain seq x y z
N MET A 1 -11.68 19.68 7.85
CA MET A 1 -10.36 19.04 7.71
C MET A 1 -9.96 18.94 6.25
N GLU A 2 -10.79 18.35 5.38
CA GLU A 2 -10.52 18.24 3.93
C GLU A 2 -10.03 19.54 3.28
N GLN A 3 -10.81 20.63 3.40
CA GLN A 3 -10.41 21.95 2.88
C GLN A 3 -9.06 22.48 3.42
N LEU A 4 -8.70 22.14 4.67
CA LEU A 4 -7.41 22.54 5.25
C LEU A 4 -6.27 21.75 4.62
N LEU A 5 -6.47 20.45 4.37
CA LEU A 5 -5.50 19.59 3.71
C LEU A 5 -5.37 19.94 2.22
N GLU A 6 -6.47 20.27 1.55
CA GLU A 6 -6.46 20.78 0.18
C GLU A 6 -5.62 22.04 0.07
N HIS A 7 -5.81 23.02 0.98
CA HIS A 7 -5.01 24.23 0.99
C HIS A 7 -3.54 23.95 1.30
N HIS A 8 -3.28 23.14 2.33
CA HIS A 8 -1.91 22.85 2.79
C HIS A 8 -1.09 22.04 1.79
N TYR A 9 -1.70 21.07 1.10
CA TYR A 9 -1.05 20.20 0.12
C TYR A 9 -1.39 20.57 -1.33
N ALA A 10 -1.89 21.77 -1.59
CA ALA A 10 -2.34 22.21 -2.92
C ALA A 10 -1.30 21.98 -4.03
N THR A 11 -0.03 22.27 -3.72
CA THR A 11 1.11 22.15 -4.65
C THR A 11 1.98 20.91 -4.38
N THR A 12 1.61 20.08 -3.40
CA THR A 12 2.38 18.89 -3.08
C THR A 12 2.07 17.80 -4.09
N HIS A 13 3.11 17.31 -4.77
CA HIS A 13 3.02 16.17 -5.67
C HIS A 13 3.42 14.89 -4.95
N ILE A 14 2.77 13.79 -5.31
CA ILE A 14 3.04 12.47 -4.74
C ILE A 14 4.52 12.03 -4.90
N THR A 15 5.17 12.44 -5.98
CA THR A 15 6.58 12.19 -6.29
C THR A 15 7.54 12.82 -5.28
N SER A 16 7.14 13.90 -4.61
CA SER A 16 7.91 14.49 -3.51
C SER A 16 7.76 13.72 -2.19
N LEU A 17 6.72 12.90 -2.06
CA LEU A 17 6.43 12.10 -0.86
C LEU A 17 6.91 10.66 -0.99
N ILE A 18 6.89 10.11 -2.21
CA ILE A 18 7.32 8.75 -2.54
C ILE A 18 8.53 8.84 -3.47
N PRO A 19 9.75 8.57 -2.97
CA PRO A 19 10.93 8.57 -3.81
C PRO A 19 10.81 7.56 -4.95
N THR A 20 10.99 8.03 -6.19
CA THR A 20 11.09 7.16 -7.34
C THR A 20 12.50 6.54 -7.37
N PRO A 21 12.63 5.20 -7.45
CA PRO A 21 13.92 4.54 -7.61
C PRO A 21 14.67 5.03 -8.85
N SER A 22 16.01 5.00 -8.81
CA SER A 22 16.79 5.27 -10.01
C SER A 22 16.59 4.16 -11.05
N SER A 23 16.97 4.42 -12.31
CA SER A 23 16.98 3.41 -13.37
C SER A 23 18.41 3.26 -13.89
N PRO A 24 19.16 2.22 -13.46
CA PRO A 24 18.76 1.11 -12.60
C PRO A 24 18.67 1.48 -11.10
N PRO A 25 17.87 0.75 -10.29
CA PRO A 25 17.82 0.98 -8.84
C PRO A 25 19.14 0.68 -8.14
N THR A 26 19.48 1.46 -7.11
CA THR A 26 20.59 1.13 -6.21
C THR A 26 20.29 -0.13 -5.38
N ASN A 27 21.28 -0.66 -4.65
CA ASN A 27 21.06 -1.84 -3.82
C ASN A 27 20.04 -1.58 -2.70
N SER A 28 20.15 -0.45 -2.01
CA SER A 28 19.19 -0.06 -0.97
C SER A 28 17.79 0.14 -1.53
N GLN A 29 17.67 0.77 -2.71
CA GLN A 29 16.38 0.89 -3.40
C GLN A 29 15.83 -0.47 -3.84
N THR A 30 16.69 -1.42 -4.24
CA THR A 30 16.28 -2.79 -4.57
C THR A 30 15.70 -3.51 -3.35
N THR A 31 16.34 -3.39 -2.18
CA THR A 31 15.81 -3.93 -0.93
C THR A 31 14.44 -3.34 -0.61
N LEU A 32 14.29 -2.02 -0.74
CA LEU A 32 13.01 -1.32 -0.49
C LEU A 32 11.92 -1.78 -1.47
N LEU A 33 12.24 -1.84 -2.78
CA LEU A 33 11.35 -2.32 -3.83
C LEU A 33 10.81 -3.71 -3.53
N ILE A 34 11.71 -4.66 -3.19
CA ILE A 34 11.33 -6.03 -2.82
C ILE A 34 10.42 -6.01 -1.60
N LYS A 35 10.84 -5.34 -0.52
CA LYS A 35 10.07 -5.29 0.74
C LYS A 35 8.66 -4.73 0.54
N GLN A 36 8.54 -3.59 -0.14
CA GLN A 36 7.25 -2.93 -0.34
C GLN A 36 6.36 -3.73 -1.30
N THR A 37 6.93 -4.30 -2.36
CA THR A 37 6.18 -5.15 -3.28
C THR A 37 5.63 -6.38 -2.56
N LEU A 38 6.44 -7.09 -1.77
CA LEU A 38 5.99 -8.23 -0.97
C LEU A 38 4.91 -7.82 0.04
N SER A 39 5.09 -6.67 0.71
CA SER A 39 4.09 -6.13 1.65
C SER A 39 2.76 -5.84 0.94
N PHE A 40 2.81 -5.33 -0.29
CA PHE A 40 1.61 -5.05 -1.09
C PHE A 40 0.92 -6.34 -1.55
N LEU A 41 1.67 -7.34 -1.99
CA LEU A 41 1.13 -8.65 -2.36
C LEU A 41 0.48 -9.35 -1.16
N SER A 42 0.99 -9.11 0.06
CA SER A 42 0.39 -9.66 1.28
C SER A 42 -1.05 -9.18 1.52
N LEU A 43 -1.45 -8.05 0.95
CA LEU A 43 -2.81 -7.50 1.09
C LEU A 43 -3.88 -8.36 0.42
N TYR A 44 -3.49 -9.18 -0.56
CA TYR A 44 -4.39 -10.04 -1.33
C TYR A 44 -4.63 -11.40 -0.66
N ARG A 45 -3.85 -11.73 0.38
CA ARG A 45 -3.72 -13.09 0.89
C ARG A 45 -4.96 -13.50 1.69
N LEU A 46 -5.53 -14.66 1.35
CA LEU A 46 -6.54 -15.34 2.14
C LEU A 46 -5.94 -15.89 3.46
N PRO A 47 -6.75 -16.03 4.55
CA PRO A 47 -8.20 -15.83 4.62
C PRO A 47 -8.64 -14.38 4.92
N HIS A 48 -7.70 -13.44 5.06
CA HIS A 48 -7.98 -12.08 5.52
C HIS A 48 -7.43 -11.04 4.54
N PRO A 49 -7.95 -11.01 3.29
CA PRO A 49 -7.55 -10.00 2.34
C PRO A 49 -7.98 -8.63 2.86
N PHE A 50 -7.13 -7.63 2.64
CA PHE A 50 -7.36 -6.28 3.15
C PHE A 50 -8.49 -5.57 2.41
N PHE A 51 -8.79 -5.98 1.17
CA PHE A 51 -9.92 -5.52 0.35
C PHE A 51 -10.83 -6.71 0.01
N LYS A 52 -12.13 -6.41 -0.13
CA LYS A 52 -13.19 -7.42 -0.24
C LYS A 52 -13.73 -7.49 -1.65
N SER A 53 -13.48 -8.59 -2.34
CA SER A 53 -14.22 -8.98 -3.54
C SER A 53 -14.53 -10.47 -3.50
N PRO A 54 -15.75 -10.88 -3.14
CA PRO A 54 -16.12 -12.30 -3.09
C PRO A 54 -15.92 -13.01 -4.44
N GLU A 55 -16.12 -12.29 -5.55
CA GLU A 55 -16.02 -12.82 -6.90
C GLU A 55 -14.56 -13.10 -7.32
N TYR A 56 -13.62 -12.24 -6.90
CA TYR A 56 -12.23 -12.29 -7.38
C TYR A 56 -11.20 -12.70 -6.32
N ALA A 57 -11.60 -12.91 -5.06
CA ALA A 57 -10.69 -13.16 -3.94
C ALA A 57 -9.72 -14.33 -4.18
N GLU A 58 -10.21 -15.50 -4.61
CA GLU A 58 -9.36 -16.67 -4.88
C GLU A 58 -8.41 -16.43 -6.05
N ARG A 59 -8.91 -15.80 -7.12
CA ARG A 59 -8.11 -15.47 -8.30
C ARG A 59 -6.99 -14.49 -7.95
N TRP A 60 -7.29 -13.48 -7.14
CA TRP A 60 -6.30 -12.53 -6.67
C TRP A 60 -5.29 -13.14 -5.70
N ASP A 61 -5.73 -14.05 -4.81
CA ASP A 61 -4.82 -14.82 -3.96
C ASP A 61 -3.80 -15.59 -4.81
N HIS A 62 -4.28 -16.28 -5.86
CA HIS A 62 -3.42 -17.02 -6.79
C HIS A 62 -2.42 -16.10 -7.50
N LEU A 63 -2.90 -15.04 -8.14
CA LEU A 63 -2.03 -14.07 -8.84
C LEU A 63 -1.02 -13.41 -7.90
N ALA A 64 -1.41 -13.13 -6.65
CA ALA A 64 -0.51 -12.60 -5.65
C ALA A 64 0.58 -13.60 -5.25
N ARG A 65 0.28 -14.91 -5.14
CA ARG A 65 1.30 -15.96 -4.89
C ARG A 65 2.28 -16.09 -6.04
N ASP A 66 1.79 -16.02 -7.28
CA ASP A 66 2.64 -16.08 -8.46
C ASP A 66 3.61 -14.88 -8.50
N ALA A 67 3.08 -13.69 -8.22
CA ALA A 67 3.90 -12.48 -8.10
C ALA A 67 4.88 -12.56 -6.93
N GLU A 68 4.44 -13.06 -5.77
CA GLU A 68 5.25 -13.20 -4.56
C GLU A 68 6.43 -14.15 -4.82
N SER A 69 6.16 -15.30 -5.44
CA SER A 69 7.20 -16.27 -5.81
C SER A 69 8.29 -15.66 -6.69
N ARG A 70 7.89 -14.81 -7.65
CA ARG A 70 8.82 -14.09 -8.52
C ARG A 70 9.62 -13.02 -7.78
N ILE A 71 9.01 -12.29 -6.85
CA ILE A 71 9.71 -11.26 -6.07
C ILE A 71 10.63 -11.89 -5.01
N GLU A 72 10.25 -13.02 -4.42
CA GLU A 72 11.10 -13.81 -3.53
C GLU A 72 12.31 -14.41 -4.26
N GLU A 73 12.20 -14.73 -5.56
CA GLU A 73 13.35 -15.09 -6.38
C GLU A 73 14.36 -13.94 -6.49
N TYR A 74 13.89 -12.74 -6.81
CA TYR A 74 14.73 -11.53 -6.81
C TYR A 74 15.35 -11.26 -5.44
N LYS A 75 14.60 -11.48 -4.35
CA LYS A 75 15.11 -11.35 -2.98
C LYS A 75 16.25 -12.32 -2.70
N ARG A 76 16.08 -13.61 -2.98
CA ARG A 76 17.14 -14.63 -2.81
C ARG A 76 18.37 -14.28 -3.62
N GLN A 77 18.21 -13.85 -4.88
CA GLN A 77 19.33 -13.41 -5.71
C GLN A 77 20.05 -12.20 -5.10
N HIS A 78 19.30 -11.19 -4.65
CA HIS A 78 19.85 -9.99 -4.01
C HIS A 78 20.64 -10.31 -2.73
N GLU A 79 20.12 -11.20 -1.88
CA GLU A 79 20.73 -11.59 -0.60
C GLU A 79 21.92 -12.54 -0.78
N SER A 80 21.93 -13.36 -1.84
CA SER A 80 23.01 -14.32 -2.11
C SER A 80 24.33 -13.67 -2.54
N MET A 81 24.30 -12.40 -2.96
CA MET A 81 25.47 -11.69 -3.49
C MET A 81 25.91 -10.57 -2.54
N ALA A 82 27.16 -10.57 -2.09
CA ALA A 82 27.69 -9.54 -1.18
C ALA A 82 27.58 -8.10 -1.74
N ARG A 83 27.59 -7.96 -3.07
CA ARG A 83 27.42 -6.68 -3.78
C ARG A 83 25.98 -6.43 -4.23
N GLY A 84 25.03 -7.25 -3.80
CA GLY A 84 23.67 -7.28 -4.30
C GLY A 84 23.57 -7.84 -5.72
N MET A 85 22.35 -7.78 -6.23
CA MET A 85 21.95 -8.27 -7.54
C MET A 85 22.60 -7.52 -8.71
N LEU A 86 22.84 -8.22 -9.84
CA LEU A 86 23.30 -7.64 -11.09
C LEU A 86 22.40 -6.48 -11.57
N ILE A 87 22.98 -5.49 -12.25
CA ILE A 87 22.26 -4.29 -12.73
C ILE A 87 21.05 -4.67 -13.59
N ARG A 88 21.23 -5.57 -14.56
CA ARG A 88 20.17 -6.04 -15.48
C ARG A 88 18.96 -6.61 -14.72
N GLU A 89 19.21 -7.38 -13.67
CA GLU A 89 18.14 -7.99 -12.88
C GLU A 89 17.43 -6.94 -12.02
N ARG A 90 18.13 -5.91 -11.54
CA ARG A 90 17.50 -4.76 -10.85
C ARG A 90 16.60 -3.94 -11.78
N GLU A 91 17.02 -3.75 -13.03
CA GLU A 91 16.17 -3.14 -14.06
C GLU A 91 14.94 -4.00 -14.36
N SER A 92 15.12 -5.33 -14.42
CA SER A 92 14.04 -6.28 -14.63
C SER A 92 13.01 -6.21 -13.49
N LEU A 93 13.47 -6.24 -12.24
CA LEU A 93 12.62 -6.00 -11.05
C LEU A 93 11.87 -4.67 -11.17
N TRP A 94 12.56 -3.58 -11.51
CA TRP A 94 11.92 -2.28 -11.66
C TRP A 94 10.82 -2.29 -12.74
N LYS A 95 11.04 -2.98 -13.87
CA LYS A 95 10.04 -3.14 -14.93
C LYS A 95 8.83 -3.96 -14.49
N HIS A 96 9.00 -4.93 -13.59
CA HIS A 96 7.88 -5.66 -12.98
C HIS A 96 7.01 -4.75 -12.12
N VAL A 97 7.62 -3.85 -11.36
CA VAL A 97 6.90 -2.96 -10.43
C VAL A 97 6.30 -1.78 -11.16
N ASN A 98 7.07 -1.07 -12.00
CA ASN A 98 6.70 0.23 -12.54
C ASN A 98 6.67 0.33 -14.07
N GLY A 99 7.04 -0.75 -14.77
CA GLY A 99 7.00 -0.73 -16.24
C GLY A 99 5.56 -0.74 -16.79
N ALA A 100 5.43 -0.45 -18.08
CA ALA A 100 4.16 -0.52 -18.81
C ALA A 100 3.44 -1.86 -18.62
N ASP A 101 2.12 -1.85 -18.80
CA ASP A 101 1.28 -3.04 -18.65
C ASP A 101 1.73 -4.13 -19.63
N ASP A 102 2.32 -5.21 -19.08
CA ASP A 102 2.77 -6.40 -19.79
C ASP A 102 2.19 -7.64 -19.10
N PRO A 103 1.41 -8.49 -19.81
CA PRO A 103 0.79 -9.67 -19.22
C PRO A 103 1.82 -10.70 -18.74
N ARG A 104 3.09 -10.62 -19.15
CA ARG A 104 4.15 -11.51 -18.65
C ARG A 104 4.64 -11.11 -17.27
N ARG A 105 4.21 -9.97 -16.73
CA ARG A 105 4.60 -9.46 -15.42
C ARG A 105 3.48 -9.77 -14.43
N PRO A 106 3.72 -10.64 -13.42
CA PRO A 106 2.66 -11.06 -12.50
C PRO A 106 1.96 -9.89 -11.79
N ILE A 107 2.72 -8.86 -11.40
CA ILE A 107 2.16 -7.66 -10.75
C ILE A 107 1.19 -6.92 -11.69
N THR A 108 1.49 -6.83 -12.98
CA THR A 108 0.57 -6.21 -13.95
C THR A 108 -0.72 -7.00 -14.10
N GLN A 109 -0.67 -8.33 -14.03
CA GLN A 109 -1.91 -9.12 -14.12
C GLN A 109 -2.82 -8.89 -12.92
N LEU A 110 -2.22 -8.63 -11.76
CA LEU A 110 -2.93 -8.36 -10.52
C LEU A 110 -3.42 -6.92 -10.43
N PHE A 111 -2.56 -5.95 -10.73
CA PHE A 111 -2.73 -4.54 -10.41
C PHE A 111 -2.25 -3.64 -11.56
N ARG A 112 -3.21 -3.14 -12.35
CA ARG A 112 -2.94 -2.36 -13.55
C ARG A 112 -3.01 -0.87 -13.31
N THR A 113 -2.38 -0.11 -14.21
CA THR A 113 -2.51 1.34 -14.24
C THR A 113 -3.55 1.81 -15.25
N SER A 114 -3.80 1.05 -16.31
CA SER A 114 -4.80 1.38 -17.34
C SER A 114 -6.16 0.73 -17.09
N ALA A 115 -7.25 1.47 -17.33
CA ALA A 115 -8.64 1.06 -17.08
C ALA A 115 -9.21 0.03 -18.09
N TYR A 116 -8.37 -0.59 -18.93
CA TYR A 116 -8.86 -1.50 -19.96
C TYR A 116 -9.36 -2.80 -19.35
N GLY A 117 -10.69 -2.92 -19.22
CA GLY A 117 -11.54 -4.09 -19.51
C GLY A 117 -11.18 -5.47 -18.94
N TYR A 118 -10.21 -5.59 -18.05
CA TYR A 118 -9.82 -6.86 -17.46
C TYR A 118 -10.66 -7.10 -16.20
N PRO A 119 -11.56 -8.10 -16.21
CA PRO A 119 -12.52 -8.29 -15.11
C PRO A 119 -11.83 -8.57 -13.76
N ALA A 120 -10.59 -9.06 -13.78
CA ALA A 120 -9.83 -9.36 -12.57
C ALA A 120 -8.75 -8.33 -12.21
N ASP A 121 -8.79 -7.12 -12.76
CA ASP A 121 -7.91 -6.04 -12.27
C ASP A 121 -8.32 -5.62 -10.85
N SER A 122 -7.37 -5.65 -9.92
CA SER A 122 -7.63 -5.27 -8.53
C SER A 122 -7.58 -3.76 -8.29
N ALA A 123 -7.11 -2.97 -9.26
CA ALA A 123 -6.89 -1.54 -9.04
C ALA A 123 -8.10 -0.78 -8.51
N PRO A 124 -9.35 -1.02 -8.97
CA PRO A 124 -10.53 -0.39 -8.40
C PRO A 124 -10.78 -0.75 -6.93
N GLU A 125 -10.53 -1.99 -6.51
CA GLU A 125 -10.71 -2.39 -5.09
C GLU A 125 -9.62 -1.86 -4.18
N VAL A 126 -8.38 -1.78 -4.67
CA VAL A 126 -7.30 -1.10 -3.96
C VAL A 126 -7.66 0.38 -3.78
N PHE A 127 -8.18 1.05 -4.82
CA PHE A 127 -8.61 2.44 -4.71
C PHE A 127 -9.80 2.62 -3.75
N LYS A 128 -10.79 1.71 -3.75
CA LYS A 128 -11.89 1.73 -2.77
C LYS A 128 -11.39 1.60 -1.33
N MET A 129 -10.36 0.78 -1.11
CA MET A 129 -9.70 0.66 0.19
C MET A 129 -9.03 1.98 0.60
N VAL A 130 -8.23 2.57 -0.28
CA VAL A 130 -7.59 3.88 -0.05
C VAL A 130 -8.65 4.96 0.22
N SER A 131 -9.72 5.00 -0.57
CA SER A 131 -10.87 5.91 -0.39
C SER A 131 -11.54 5.75 0.98
N THR A 132 -11.66 4.52 1.46
CA THR A 132 -12.25 4.23 2.77
C THR A 132 -11.36 4.77 3.89
N VAL A 133 -10.04 4.56 3.80
CA VAL A 133 -9.08 5.09 4.77
C VAL A 133 -9.05 6.61 4.72
N TYR A 134 -9.01 7.19 3.52
CA TYR A 134 -9.08 8.62 3.27
C TYR A 134 -10.27 9.26 3.99
N ARG A 135 -11.51 8.79 3.76
CA ARG A 135 -12.70 9.35 4.41
C ARG A 135 -12.62 9.26 5.93
N LYS A 136 -12.18 8.10 6.46
CA LYS A 136 -12.00 7.93 7.92
C LYS A 136 -10.95 8.88 8.48
N MET A 137 -9.86 9.08 7.78
CA MET A 137 -8.81 10.04 8.14
C MET A 137 -9.34 11.46 8.19
N ILE A 138 -10.03 11.93 7.14
CA ILE A 138 -10.64 13.26 7.08
C ILE A 138 -11.57 13.51 8.27
N HIS A 139 -12.39 12.53 8.66
CA HIS A 139 -13.31 12.67 9.78
C HIS A 139 -12.64 12.56 11.15
N ALA A 140 -11.59 11.76 11.29
CA ALA A 140 -10.92 11.53 12.57
C ALA A 140 -9.85 12.58 12.91
N SER A 141 -9.19 13.13 11.89
CA SER A 141 -8.09 14.07 12.07
C SER A 141 -8.59 15.42 12.56
N ARG A 142 -8.00 15.90 13.66
CA ARG A 142 -8.28 17.23 14.24
C ARG A 142 -7.24 18.28 13.86
N GLN A 143 -6.06 17.85 13.42
CA GLN A 143 -4.95 18.69 12.97
C GLN A 143 -4.33 18.07 11.71
N ILE A 144 -3.61 18.87 10.92
CA ILE A 144 -3.03 18.47 9.64
C ILE A 144 -2.01 17.35 9.85
N GLU A 145 -1.22 17.45 10.91
CA GLU A 145 -0.14 16.54 11.28
C GLU A 145 -0.65 15.14 11.65
N HIS A 146 -1.94 15.03 12.00
CA HIS A 146 -2.57 13.74 12.27
C HIS A 146 -3.07 13.02 11.01
N ALA A 147 -3.09 13.70 9.85
CA ALA A 147 -3.43 13.09 8.57
C ALA A 147 -2.17 12.59 7.85
N SER A 148 -2.30 11.47 7.14
CA SER A 148 -1.25 10.98 6.25
C SER A 148 -1.26 11.76 4.95
N ALA A 149 -0.18 12.52 4.70
CA ALA A 149 0.02 13.25 3.45
C ALA A 149 0.00 12.32 2.22
N ILE A 150 0.62 11.13 2.32
CA ILE A 150 0.65 10.14 1.23
C ILE A 150 -0.75 9.65 0.89
N VAL A 151 -1.59 9.37 1.90
CA VAL A 151 -2.98 8.91 1.66
C VAL A 151 -3.81 10.04 1.06
N PHE A 152 -3.65 11.28 1.54
CA PHE A 152 -4.38 12.43 1.02
C PHE A 152 -4.01 12.73 -0.44
N VAL A 153 -2.73 13.00 -0.71
CA VAL A 153 -2.24 13.35 -2.05
C VAL A 153 -2.41 12.17 -3.01
N GLY A 154 -2.14 10.95 -2.55
CA GLY A 154 -2.31 9.75 -3.37
C GLY A 154 -3.76 9.44 -3.74
N HIS A 155 -4.72 9.76 -2.88
CA HIS A 155 -6.14 9.66 -3.22
C HIS A 155 -6.56 10.72 -4.24
N ARG A 156 -6.09 11.98 -4.07
CA ARG A 156 -6.39 13.09 -4.98
C ARG A 156 -5.88 12.84 -6.41
N ASP A 157 -4.65 12.36 -6.54
CA ASP A 157 -3.96 12.25 -7.82
C ASP A 157 -3.99 10.82 -8.40
N TRP A 158 -4.87 9.95 -7.88
CA TRP A 158 -4.83 8.49 -8.09
C TRP A 158 -4.65 8.05 -9.55
N ASP A 159 -5.37 8.71 -10.46
CA ASP A 159 -5.39 8.36 -11.88
C ASP A 159 -4.06 8.67 -12.58
N GLU A 160 -3.31 9.66 -12.08
CA GLU A 160 -2.00 10.06 -12.60
C GLU A 160 -0.86 9.24 -12.01
N LEU A 161 -1.11 8.51 -10.93
CA LEU A 161 -0.09 7.73 -10.24
C LEU A 161 0.43 6.57 -11.08
N SER A 162 1.74 6.42 -11.07
CA SER A 162 2.41 5.20 -11.52
C SER A 162 2.07 4.01 -10.61
N ARG A 163 2.33 2.78 -11.09
CA ARG A 163 2.05 1.57 -10.31
C ARG A 163 2.84 1.56 -8.99
N TRP A 164 4.08 2.05 -9.01
CA TRP A 164 4.91 2.19 -7.82
C TRP A 164 4.30 3.11 -6.77
N GLU A 165 3.81 4.28 -7.20
CA GLU A 165 3.18 5.24 -6.31
C GLU A 165 1.88 4.70 -5.73
N ARG A 166 1.03 4.08 -6.56
CA ARG A 166 -0.21 3.46 -6.07
C ARG A 166 0.05 2.34 -5.05
N ILE A 167 1.08 1.52 -5.26
CA ILE A 167 1.52 0.51 -4.28
C ILE A 167 1.87 1.18 -2.94
N ASN A 168 2.66 2.24 -2.96
CA ASN A 168 3.08 2.95 -1.75
C ASN A 168 1.90 3.65 -1.05
N VAL A 169 0.97 4.24 -1.81
CA VAL A 169 -0.27 4.83 -1.28
C VAL A 169 -1.14 3.77 -0.60
N ALA A 170 -1.29 2.59 -1.20
CA ALA A 170 -2.03 1.48 -0.60
C ALA A 170 -1.39 0.99 0.72
N LEU A 171 -0.06 0.92 0.77
CA LEU A 171 0.67 0.55 1.99
C LEU A 171 0.52 1.61 3.09
N ALA A 172 0.63 2.90 2.75
CA ALA A 172 0.43 4.00 3.69
C ALA A 172 -1.01 4.02 4.22
N ALA A 173 -2.00 3.71 3.38
CA ALA A 173 -3.39 3.60 3.81
C ALA A 173 -3.59 2.45 4.81
N LYS A 174 -2.98 1.28 4.56
CA LYS A 174 -2.99 0.17 5.52
C LYS A 174 -2.36 0.56 6.85
N GLU A 175 -1.15 1.12 6.82
CA GLU A 175 -0.40 1.49 8.02
C GLU A 175 -1.20 2.49 8.87
N TYR A 176 -1.75 3.54 8.25
CA TYR A 176 -2.60 4.50 8.93
C TYR A 176 -3.83 3.85 9.57
N PHE A 177 -4.50 2.94 8.85
CA PHE A 177 -5.67 2.24 9.36
C PHE A 177 -5.33 1.37 10.58
N GLU A 178 -4.23 0.62 10.53
CA GLU A 178 -3.80 -0.24 11.62
C GLU A 178 -3.37 0.55 12.85
N GLU A 179 -2.65 1.66 12.69
CA GLU A 179 -2.25 2.56 13.78
C GLU A 179 -3.48 3.09 14.51
N LYS A 180 -4.47 3.65 13.78
CA LYS A 180 -5.69 4.20 14.40
C LYS A 180 -6.54 3.10 15.05
N ARG A 181 -6.57 1.90 14.48
CA ARG A 181 -7.25 0.75 15.08
C ARG A 181 -6.59 0.34 16.40
N ALA A 182 -5.26 0.29 16.45
CA ALA A 182 -4.52 -0.07 17.66
C ALA A 182 -4.76 0.95 18.78
N ILE A 183 -4.74 2.26 18.47
CA ILE A 183 -5.05 3.33 19.43
C ILE A 183 -6.47 3.18 19.98
N ALA A 184 -7.46 2.97 19.09
CA ALA A 184 -8.85 2.79 19.50
C ALA A 184 -9.03 1.58 20.43
N GLN A 185 -8.36 0.45 20.13
CA GLN A 185 -8.38 -0.75 20.97
C GLN A 185 -7.74 -0.50 22.35
N ALA A 186 -6.60 0.20 22.39
CA ALA A 186 -5.93 0.55 23.65
C ALA A 186 -6.81 1.46 24.53
N LEU A 187 -7.52 2.43 23.95
CA LEU A 187 -8.45 3.30 24.67
C LEU A 187 -9.65 2.51 25.22
N GLN A 188 -10.21 1.58 24.44
CA GLN A 188 -11.29 0.71 24.91
C GLN A 188 -10.88 -0.18 26.09
N GLN A 189 -9.66 -0.71 26.07
CA GLN A 189 -9.14 -1.52 27.18
C GLN A 189 -8.93 -0.68 28.45
N ARG A 190 -8.40 0.55 28.33
CA ARG A 190 -8.25 1.48 29.46
C ARG A 190 -9.59 1.89 30.08
N GLY A 191 -10.62 2.14 29.26
CA GLY A 191 -11.96 2.48 29.72
C GLY A 191 -12.64 1.35 30.51
N LYS A 192 -12.37 0.08 30.15
CA LYS A 192 -12.90 -1.09 30.88
C LYS A 192 -12.25 -1.30 32.25
N VAL A 193 -10.97 -0.96 32.42
CA VAL A 193 -10.25 -1.08 33.70
C VAL A 193 -10.64 0.03 34.68
N GLY A 194 -10.90 1.25 34.19
CA GLY A 194 -11.39 2.37 35.03
C GLY A 194 -12.84 2.25 35.50
N GLY A 195 -13.67 1.45 34.80
CA GLY A 195 -15.10 1.26 35.13
C GLY A 195 -15.40 0.23 36.24
N MET A 196 -14.41 -0.54 36.69
CA MET A 196 -14.57 -1.56 37.75
C MET A 196 -14.27 -1.05 39.17
N GLY A 197 -13.98 0.24 39.35
CA GLY A 197 -13.52 0.81 40.62
C GLY A 197 -14.57 1.46 41.54
N PHE A 198 -15.81 1.66 41.11
CA PHE A 198 -16.84 2.35 41.91
C PHE A 198 -18.11 1.50 42.12
N ARG A 199 -17.95 0.39 42.85
CA ARG A 199 -19.04 -0.26 43.61
C ARG A 199 -18.51 -0.68 44.99
N ARG A 200 -18.37 0.29 45.88
CA ARG A 200 -18.49 0.13 47.34
C ARG A 200 -19.51 1.20 47.73
N GLY A 201 -20.69 0.89 48.22
CA GLY A 201 -21.03 -0.06 49.27
C GLY A 201 -21.79 0.80 50.27
N SER A 202 -23.12 0.78 50.16
CA SER A 202 -24.04 1.41 51.11
C SER A 202 -24.22 0.52 52.33
#